data_AF-I4B2P7-F1
#
_entry.id   AF-I4B2P7-F1
#
_cell.length_a   1.000
_cell.length_b   1.000
_cell.length_c   1.000
_cell.angle_alpha   90.00
_cell.angle_beta   90.00
_cell.angle_gamma   90.00
#
_symmetry.space_group_name_H-M   'P 1'
#
loop_
_entity.id
_entity.type
_entity.pdbx_description
1 polymer ?
#
loop_
_entity_poly.entity_id
_entity_poly.type
_entity_poly.pdbx_seq_one_letter_code
_entity_poly.pdbx_strand_id
1 'polypeptide(L)'
;MIFRKSPAFAGLFFTLNLACTPAYADNLKLSADSQQKFRAFVEAFTPLVLRLEPKGANYRWHASNRDCAGLVRYVFWEAMQQHDDRFYDRYPAMRSVNALAKSKLLTEIASAWQNGNLTAQQLIQHSHRLARVARPARLKTGDLLYFYSAELKIRHVMMIVRAGAGVLAVYHTGDARAELRIRTLPDLEALPESQWHPVAENPVFQGVFRPQFLD
;
A
#
# COMPACT_ATOMS: atom_id res chain seq x y z
N MET A 1 -52.60 24.92 -50.43
CA MET A 1 -52.51 24.53 -49.00
C MET A 1 -51.63 23.28 -48.94
N ILE A 2 -50.32 23.44 -48.69
CA ILE A 2 -49.35 22.33 -48.72
C ILE A 2 -48.73 22.23 -47.33
N PHE A 3 -48.95 21.07 -46.68
CA PHE A 3 -48.52 20.73 -45.34
C PHE A 3 -46.98 20.71 -45.23
N ARG A 4 -46.43 21.51 -44.29
CA ARG A 4 -45.04 21.38 -43.84
C ARG A 4 -44.92 20.23 -42.84
N LYS A 5 -44.01 19.30 -43.12
CA LYS A 5 -43.59 18.22 -42.20
C LYS A 5 -42.70 18.79 -41.09
N SER A 6 -43.01 18.48 -39.84
CA SER A 6 -42.14 18.73 -38.68
C SER A 6 -40.98 17.74 -38.62
N PRO A 7 -39.78 18.11 -38.14
CA PRO A 7 -38.67 17.17 -37.99
C PRO A 7 -38.80 16.35 -36.71
N ALA A 8 -38.39 15.09 -36.81
CA ALA A 8 -38.33 14.13 -35.70
C ALA A 8 -37.19 14.49 -34.73
N PHE A 9 -37.49 14.54 -33.43
CA PHE A 9 -36.49 14.58 -32.37
C PHE A 9 -35.86 13.19 -32.22
N ALA A 10 -34.57 13.07 -32.57
CA ALA A 10 -33.75 11.92 -32.23
C ALA A 10 -33.36 12.03 -30.74
N GLY A 11 -34.02 11.26 -29.88
CA GLY A 11 -33.66 11.13 -28.47
C GLY A 11 -32.36 10.35 -28.30
N LEU A 12 -31.30 11.04 -27.91
CA LEU A 12 -30.03 10.44 -27.52
C LEU A 12 -30.21 9.84 -26.12
N PHE A 13 -30.42 8.52 -26.02
CA PHE A 13 -30.39 7.82 -24.74
C PHE A 13 -28.94 7.73 -24.26
N PHE A 14 -28.53 8.70 -23.44
CA PHE A 14 -27.29 8.62 -22.67
C PHE A 14 -27.55 7.70 -21.47
N THR A 15 -27.27 6.40 -21.63
CA THR A 15 -27.23 5.48 -20.50
C THR A 15 -26.00 5.83 -19.67
N LEU A 16 -26.21 6.61 -18.59
CA LEU A 16 -25.21 6.72 -17.52
C LEU A 16 -25.03 5.33 -16.92
N ASN A 17 -24.00 4.62 -17.37
CA ASN A 17 -23.42 3.52 -16.63
C ASN A 17 -22.71 4.14 -15.41
N LEU A 18 -23.47 4.34 -14.34
CA LEU A 18 -22.91 4.48 -12.99
C LEU A 18 -22.27 3.14 -12.66
N ALA A 19 -20.99 2.99 -13.02
CA ALA A 19 -20.14 1.98 -12.42
C ALA A 19 -20.12 2.32 -10.92
N CYS A 20 -20.93 1.61 -10.14
CA CYS A 20 -20.91 1.64 -8.70
C CYS A 20 -19.54 1.06 -8.31
N THR A 21 -18.54 1.92 -8.16
CA THR A 21 -17.32 1.55 -7.45
C THR A 21 -17.79 1.03 -6.10
N PRO A 22 -17.51 -0.23 -5.73
CA PRO A 22 -17.86 -0.69 -4.39
C PRO A 22 -17.25 0.33 -3.43
N ALA A 23 -18.09 0.93 -2.60
CA ALA A 23 -17.61 1.89 -1.61
C ALA A 23 -16.47 1.20 -0.87
N TYR A 24 -15.25 1.72 -1.04
CA TYR A 24 -14.17 1.31 -0.17
C TYR A 24 -14.69 1.59 1.23
N ALA A 25 -14.67 0.57 2.07
CA ALA A 25 -15.44 0.60 3.29
C ALA A 25 -14.70 1.49 4.29
N ASP A 26 -14.89 2.81 4.14
CA ASP A 26 -14.20 3.90 4.86
C ASP A 26 -14.35 3.80 6.39
N ASN A 27 -15.23 2.91 6.86
CA ASN A 27 -15.52 2.65 8.27
C ASN A 27 -14.92 1.33 8.80
N LEU A 28 -14.23 0.53 7.98
CA LEU A 28 -13.62 -0.72 8.46
C LEU A 28 -12.24 -0.44 9.06
N LYS A 29 -12.17 -0.45 10.39
CA LYS A 29 -10.94 -0.22 11.15
C LYS A 29 -10.63 -1.39 12.07
N LEU A 30 -9.35 -1.76 12.14
CA LEU A 30 -8.87 -2.71 13.14
C LEU A 30 -8.92 -2.06 14.53
N SER A 31 -9.25 -2.85 15.55
CA SER A 31 -9.09 -2.41 16.95
C SER A 31 -7.62 -2.09 17.25
N ALA A 32 -7.35 -1.28 18.28
CA ALA A 32 -5.97 -0.91 18.64
C ALA A 32 -5.05 -2.14 18.87
N ASP A 33 -5.55 -3.18 19.54
CA ASP A 33 -4.82 -4.45 19.72
C ASP A 33 -4.55 -5.15 18.38
N SER A 34 -5.54 -5.20 17.49
CA SER A 34 -5.38 -5.80 16.16
C SER A 34 -4.41 -5.00 15.28
N GLN A 35 -4.45 -3.66 15.36
CA GLN A 35 -3.45 -2.82 14.69
C GLN A 35 -2.04 -3.13 15.20
N GLN A 36 -1.85 -3.34 16.51
CA GLN A 36 -0.54 -3.69 17.05
C GLN A 36 -0.05 -5.05 16.55
N LYS A 37 -0.92 -6.07 16.53
CA LYS A 37 -0.60 -7.39 15.97
C LYS A 37 -0.26 -7.33 14.48
N PHE A 38 -1.04 -6.58 13.71
CA PHE A 38 -0.77 -6.34 12.29
C PHE A 38 0.62 -5.72 12.09
N ARG A 39 0.92 -4.65 12.84
CA ARG A 39 2.22 -3.96 12.75
C ARG A 39 3.37 -4.88 13.15
N ALA A 40 3.23 -5.64 14.24
CA ALA A 40 4.24 -6.61 14.67
C ALA A 40 4.49 -7.69 13.61
N PHE A 41 3.43 -8.16 12.92
CA PHE A 41 3.59 -9.07 11.78
C PHE A 41 4.40 -8.41 10.66
N VAL A 42 4.05 -7.20 10.23
CA VAL A 42 4.77 -6.50 9.16
C VAL A 42 6.24 -6.27 9.52
N GLU A 43 6.53 -5.90 10.78
CA GLU A 43 7.90 -5.72 11.29
C GLU A 43 8.72 -7.01 11.21
N ALA A 44 8.14 -8.15 11.60
CA ALA A 44 8.80 -9.44 11.57
C ALA A 44 8.92 -10.02 10.15
N PHE A 45 7.90 -9.84 9.31
CA PHE A 45 7.78 -10.47 8.01
C PHE A 45 8.61 -9.76 6.94
N THR A 46 8.62 -8.43 6.92
CA THR A 46 9.28 -7.66 5.85
C THR A 46 10.77 -7.99 5.67
N PRO A 47 11.59 -8.12 6.72
CA PRO A 47 12.98 -8.54 6.58
C PRO A 47 13.15 -9.94 5.98
N LEU A 48 12.19 -10.85 6.20
CA LEU A 48 12.20 -12.18 5.59
C LEU A 48 11.92 -12.09 4.09
N VAL A 49 10.96 -11.24 3.71
CA VAL A 49 10.63 -10.97 2.30
C VAL A 49 11.85 -10.45 1.54
N LEU A 50 12.53 -9.45 2.10
CA LEU A 50 13.75 -8.88 1.53
C LEU A 50 14.86 -9.93 1.39
N ARG A 51 15.04 -10.79 2.39
CA ARG A 51 16.10 -11.82 2.38
C ARG A 51 15.85 -12.92 1.35
N LEU A 52 14.60 -13.31 1.14
CA LEU A 52 14.24 -14.40 0.22
C LEU A 52 14.05 -13.94 -1.22
N GLU A 53 13.90 -12.63 -1.44
CA GLU A 53 13.61 -12.09 -2.76
C GLU A 53 14.66 -12.45 -3.83
N PRO A 54 15.98 -12.36 -3.58
CA PRO A 54 16.99 -12.74 -4.57
C PRO A 54 16.92 -14.23 -4.97
N LYS A 55 16.29 -15.07 -4.14
CA LYS A 55 16.10 -16.51 -4.39
C LYS A 55 14.77 -16.83 -5.08
N GLY A 56 13.94 -15.82 -5.36
CA GLY A 56 12.56 -16.02 -5.84
C GLY A 56 11.72 -16.86 -4.87
N ALA A 57 12.09 -16.88 -3.59
CA ALA A 57 11.58 -17.84 -2.61
C ALA A 57 10.48 -17.24 -1.70
N ASN A 58 9.89 -16.11 -2.09
CA ASN A 58 8.79 -15.51 -1.35
C ASN A 58 7.49 -16.28 -1.53
N TYR A 59 6.83 -16.63 -0.42
CA TYR A 59 5.61 -17.41 -0.42
C TYR A 59 4.46 -16.62 -1.05
N ARG A 60 3.80 -17.17 -2.06
CA ARG A 60 2.62 -16.56 -2.72
C ARG A 60 2.83 -15.16 -3.29
N TRP A 61 4.07 -14.68 -3.43
CA TRP A 61 4.33 -13.40 -4.08
C TRP A 61 4.44 -13.56 -5.60
N HIS A 62 3.32 -13.33 -6.27
CA HIS A 62 3.23 -13.42 -7.72
C HIS A 62 4.04 -12.34 -8.44
N ALA A 63 4.60 -12.69 -9.60
CA ALA A 63 5.39 -11.78 -10.43
C ALA A 63 4.64 -10.51 -10.84
N SER A 64 3.32 -10.58 -10.99
CA SER A 64 2.45 -9.42 -11.29
C SER A 64 2.36 -8.38 -10.17
N ASN A 65 2.89 -8.68 -8.97
CA ASN A 65 2.91 -7.79 -7.81
C ASN A 65 4.33 -7.32 -7.46
N ARG A 66 5.26 -7.37 -8.42
CA ARG A 66 6.65 -6.89 -8.27
C ARG A 66 6.78 -5.44 -8.73
N ASP A 67 6.04 -4.57 -8.05
CA ASP A 67 6.08 -3.12 -8.19
C ASP A 67 5.99 -2.45 -6.80
N CYS A 68 6.12 -1.13 -6.75
CA CYS A 68 6.11 -0.40 -5.47
C CYS A 68 4.84 -0.68 -4.64
N ALA A 69 3.67 -0.61 -5.28
CA ALA A 69 2.40 -0.90 -4.63
C ALA A 69 2.23 -2.39 -4.29
N GLY A 70 2.76 -3.27 -5.13
CA GLY A 70 2.67 -4.72 -4.99
C GLY A 70 3.43 -5.27 -3.80
N LEU A 71 4.57 -4.69 -3.43
CA LEU A 71 5.22 -4.98 -2.15
C LEU A 71 4.28 -4.67 -0.98
N VAL A 72 3.70 -3.47 -0.94
CA VAL A 72 2.79 -3.04 0.14
C VAL A 72 1.57 -3.96 0.19
N ARG A 73 0.95 -4.22 -0.97
CA ARG A 73 -0.18 -5.14 -1.10
C ARG A 73 0.15 -6.51 -0.57
N TYR A 74 1.28 -7.09 -0.98
CA TYR A 74 1.70 -8.42 -0.59
C TYR A 74 1.92 -8.53 0.92
N VAL A 75 2.73 -7.64 1.49
CA VAL A 75 3.06 -7.66 2.93
C VAL A 75 1.82 -7.44 3.79
N PHE A 76 0.95 -6.51 3.41
CA PHE A 76 -0.26 -6.23 4.18
C PHE A 76 -1.32 -7.31 4.02
N TRP A 77 -1.46 -7.87 2.82
CA TRP A 77 -2.37 -8.97 2.60
C TRP A 77 -1.96 -10.17 3.46
N GLU A 78 -0.69 -10.61 3.41
CA GLU A 78 -0.24 -11.73 4.24
C GLU A 78 -0.43 -11.46 5.74
N ALA A 79 -0.22 -10.22 6.21
CA ALA A 79 -0.50 -9.87 7.60
C ALA A 79 -1.96 -10.07 8.03
N MET A 80 -2.90 -10.12 7.08
CA MET A 80 -4.33 -10.38 7.32
C MET A 80 -4.71 -11.86 7.14
N GLN A 81 -3.82 -12.70 6.62
CA GLN A 81 -4.11 -14.09 6.33
C GLN A 81 -3.96 -14.99 7.56
N GLN A 82 -4.65 -16.13 7.50
CA GLN A 82 -4.36 -17.26 8.38
C GLN A 82 -3.25 -18.09 7.75
N HIS A 83 -2.29 -18.51 8.57
CA HIS A 83 -1.09 -19.19 8.12
C HIS A 83 -1.10 -20.65 8.55
N ASP A 84 -0.76 -21.54 7.62
CA ASP A 84 -0.63 -22.98 7.80
C ASP A 84 0.84 -23.38 7.99
N ASP A 85 1.10 -24.68 8.18
CA ASP A 85 2.47 -25.17 8.34
C ASP A 85 3.36 -24.89 7.13
N ARG A 86 2.80 -24.84 5.91
CA ARG A 86 3.59 -24.50 4.71
C ARG A 86 4.16 -23.08 4.78
N PHE A 87 3.38 -22.13 5.29
CA PHE A 87 3.87 -20.78 5.54
C PHE A 87 4.98 -20.79 6.60
N TYR A 88 4.77 -21.49 7.72
CA TYR A 88 5.74 -21.50 8.81
C TYR A 88 7.01 -22.30 8.51
N ASP A 89 6.95 -23.30 7.65
CA ASP A 89 8.14 -24.02 7.17
C ASP A 89 8.97 -23.11 6.27
N ARG A 90 8.31 -22.22 5.51
CA ARG A 90 8.99 -21.18 4.73
C ARG A 90 9.53 -20.06 5.61
N TYR A 91 8.80 -19.69 6.66
CA TYR A 91 9.15 -18.60 7.57
C TYR A 91 9.11 -19.04 9.04
N PRO A 92 10.07 -19.86 9.52
CA PRO A 92 10.02 -20.41 10.88
C PRO A 92 9.97 -19.33 11.97
N ALA A 93 10.63 -18.20 11.74
CA ALA A 93 10.63 -17.05 12.67
C ALA A 93 9.24 -16.43 12.89
N MET A 94 8.27 -16.68 12.00
CA MET A 94 6.91 -16.16 12.14
C MET A 94 6.07 -16.97 13.13
N ARG A 95 6.49 -18.18 13.55
CA ARG A 95 5.74 -18.98 14.53
C ARG A 95 5.59 -18.29 15.90
N SER A 96 6.51 -17.41 16.26
CA SER A 96 6.47 -16.66 17.53
C SER A 96 5.72 -15.33 17.44
N VAL A 97 5.24 -14.95 16.26
CA VAL A 97 4.52 -13.69 16.05
C VAL A 97 3.04 -13.93 16.34
N ASN A 98 2.46 -13.12 17.22
CA ASN A 98 1.03 -13.18 17.52
C ASN A 98 0.23 -12.66 16.32
N ALA A 99 -0.33 -13.58 15.52
CA ALA A 99 -1.09 -13.26 14.33
C ALA A 99 -2.49 -12.73 14.64
N LEU A 100 -3.10 -12.08 13.66
CA LEU A 100 -4.50 -11.66 13.75
C LEU A 100 -5.42 -12.88 13.81
N ALA A 101 -6.35 -12.88 14.78
CA ALA A 101 -7.40 -13.88 14.85
C ALA A 101 -8.41 -13.67 13.72
N LYS A 102 -8.87 -14.76 13.10
CA LYS A 102 -9.90 -14.70 12.07
C LYS A 102 -11.19 -14.09 12.62
N SER A 103 -11.69 -13.08 11.94
CA SER A 103 -12.98 -12.45 12.24
C SER A 103 -13.67 -12.02 10.95
N LYS A 104 -14.99 -11.77 11.03
CA LYS A 104 -15.76 -11.22 9.91
C LYS A 104 -15.19 -9.87 9.47
N LEU A 105 -14.93 -8.97 10.43
CA LEU A 105 -14.33 -7.66 10.18
C LEU A 105 -12.98 -7.77 9.46
N LEU A 106 -12.08 -8.65 9.91
CA LEU A 106 -10.79 -8.86 9.24
C LEU A 106 -10.97 -9.36 7.80
N THR A 107 -11.94 -10.26 7.59
CA THR A 107 -12.26 -10.77 6.24
C THR A 107 -12.76 -9.66 5.32
N GLU A 108 -13.60 -8.76 5.82
CA GLU A 108 -14.10 -7.60 5.07
C GLU A 108 -12.98 -6.60 4.76
N ILE A 109 -12.11 -6.30 5.73
CA ILE A 109 -10.92 -5.45 5.54
C ILE A 109 -9.98 -6.06 4.48
N ALA A 110 -9.67 -7.35 4.58
CA ALA A 110 -8.80 -8.03 3.63
C ALA A 110 -9.38 -8.03 2.21
N SER A 111 -10.69 -8.22 2.08
CA SER A 111 -11.39 -8.17 0.79
C SER A 111 -11.37 -6.76 0.19
N ALA A 112 -11.69 -5.74 0.98
CA ALA A 112 -11.62 -4.34 0.55
C ALA A 112 -10.20 -3.95 0.13
N TRP A 113 -9.20 -4.37 0.91
CA TRP A 113 -7.79 -4.15 0.62
C TRP A 113 -7.38 -4.74 -0.73
N GLN A 114 -7.70 -6.01 -0.98
CA GLN A 114 -7.30 -6.72 -2.20
C GLN A 114 -7.97 -6.13 -3.46
N ASN A 115 -9.23 -5.73 -3.35
CA ASN A 115 -10.00 -5.23 -4.49
C ASN A 115 -9.76 -3.73 -4.77
N GLY A 116 -9.41 -2.97 -3.73
CA GLY A 116 -9.32 -1.52 -3.79
C GLY A 116 -7.93 -0.95 -4.05
N ASN A 117 -6.83 -1.67 -3.75
CA ASN A 117 -5.50 -1.07 -3.60
C ASN A 117 -4.45 -1.50 -4.64
N LEU A 118 -4.86 -1.74 -5.88
CA LEU A 118 -4.01 -2.32 -6.93
C LEU A 118 -2.81 -1.43 -7.33
N THR A 119 -2.95 -0.12 -7.22
CA THR A 119 -1.94 0.87 -7.61
C THR A 119 -1.51 1.75 -6.44
N ALA A 120 -0.37 2.43 -6.58
CA ALA A 120 0.11 3.40 -5.59
C ALA A 120 -0.92 4.52 -5.36
N GLN A 121 -1.58 4.99 -6.42
CA GLN A 121 -2.61 6.03 -6.29
C GLN A 121 -3.80 5.55 -5.46
N GLN A 122 -4.27 4.32 -5.71
CA GLN A 122 -5.39 3.73 -4.97
C GLN A 122 -5.06 3.51 -3.49
N LEU A 123 -3.86 3.00 -3.18
CA LEU A 123 -3.37 2.89 -1.79
C LEU A 123 -3.53 4.21 -1.03
N ILE A 124 -3.22 5.33 -1.69
CA ILE A 124 -3.26 6.66 -1.10
C ILE A 124 -4.68 7.24 -1.03
N GLN A 125 -5.53 6.95 -2.02
CA GLN A 125 -6.96 7.30 -1.98
C GLN A 125 -7.66 6.65 -0.78
N HIS A 126 -7.21 5.46 -0.38
CA HIS A 126 -7.72 4.70 0.76
C HIS A 126 -6.89 4.86 2.03
N SER A 127 -6.19 5.99 2.15
CA SER A 127 -5.35 6.34 3.31
C SER A 127 -5.64 7.75 3.80
N HIS A 128 -5.43 7.99 5.08
CA HIS A 128 -5.43 9.33 5.67
C HIS A 128 -4.04 9.95 5.57
N ARG A 129 -3.96 11.20 5.11
CA ARG A 129 -2.70 11.95 5.10
C ARG A 129 -2.36 12.43 6.51
N LEU A 130 -1.21 12.00 7.04
CA LEU A 130 -0.76 12.35 8.39
C LEU A 130 0.04 13.65 8.43
N ALA A 131 0.96 13.83 7.48
CA ALA A 131 1.88 14.95 7.48
C ALA A 131 2.49 15.17 6.10
N ARG A 132 3.05 16.36 5.89
CA ARG A 132 3.83 16.74 4.70
C ARG A 132 5.35 16.59 4.93
N VAL A 133 5.75 15.95 6.02
CA VAL A 133 7.14 15.69 6.40
C VAL A 133 7.22 14.36 7.17
N ALA A 134 8.23 13.54 6.88
CA ALA A 134 8.46 12.28 7.57
C ALA A 134 9.22 12.50 8.89
N ARG A 135 8.50 12.63 10.01
CA ARG A 135 9.12 12.78 11.34
C ARG A 135 9.25 11.41 12.02
N PRO A 136 10.47 10.87 12.24
CA PRO A 136 10.67 9.51 12.76
C PRO A 136 9.80 9.15 13.98
N ALA A 137 9.72 10.04 14.97
CA ALA A 137 8.97 9.82 16.21
C ALA A 137 7.45 9.65 16.04
N ARG A 138 6.87 10.06 14.91
CA ARG A 138 5.43 9.96 14.63
C ARG A 138 5.09 8.80 13.69
N LEU A 139 6.10 8.18 13.09
CA LEU A 139 5.91 7.14 12.09
C LEU A 139 5.72 5.78 12.76
N LYS A 140 4.77 5.03 12.24
CA LYS A 140 4.47 3.65 12.65
C LYS A 140 4.69 2.71 11.46
N THR A 141 4.98 1.45 11.75
CA THR A 141 5.04 0.41 10.71
C THR A 141 3.73 0.36 9.93
N GLY A 142 3.81 0.35 8.61
CA GLY A 142 2.66 0.37 7.71
C GLY A 142 2.19 1.76 7.31
N ASP A 143 2.79 2.83 7.84
CA ASP A 143 2.66 4.16 7.23
C ASP A 143 3.35 4.17 5.85
N LEU A 144 2.88 5.01 4.95
CA LEU A 144 3.31 5.07 3.55
C LEU A 144 3.90 6.44 3.23
N LEU A 145 5.07 6.47 2.59
CA LEU A 145 5.62 7.66 1.96
C LEU A 145 5.17 7.67 0.50
N TYR A 146 4.52 8.75 0.06
CA TYR A 146 4.02 8.83 -1.31
C TYR A 146 4.74 9.92 -2.12
N PHE A 147 5.12 9.55 -3.33
CA PHE A 147 5.83 10.40 -4.29
C PHE A 147 5.04 10.45 -5.60
N TYR A 148 4.81 11.66 -6.09
CA TYR A 148 4.06 11.92 -7.31
C TYR A 148 4.64 13.09 -8.09
N SER A 149 4.87 12.89 -9.39
CA SER A 149 5.14 13.97 -10.35
C SER A 149 4.66 13.54 -11.72
N ALA A 150 3.73 14.30 -12.31
CA ALA A 150 3.27 14.03 -13.67
C ALA A 150 4.39 14.26 -14.69
N GLU A 151 5.16 15.33 -14.51
CA GLU A 151 6.28 15.72 -15.37
C GLU A 151 7.39 14.66 -15.39
N LEU A 152 7.84 14.23 -14.22
CA LEU A 152 8.87 13.19 -14.08
C LEU A 152 8.31 11.77 -14.23
N LYS A 153 7.00 11.64 -14.48
CA LYS A 153 6.26 10.35 -14.55
C LYS A 153 6.45 9.48 -13.30
N ILE A 154 6.56 10.11 -12.13
CA ILE A 154 6.71 9.43 -10.84
C ILE A 154 5.33 9.17 -10.24
N ARG A 155 5.08 7.91 -9.89
CA ARG A 155 3.99 7.44 -9.03
C ARG A 155 4.56 6.31 -8.19
N HIS A 156 4.98 6.62 -6.96
CA HIS A 156 5.75 5.68 -6.15
C HIS A 156 5.36 5.72 -4.69
N VAL A 157 5.37 4.56 -4.04
CA VAL A 157 5.07 4.41 -2.62
C VAL A 157 6.19 3.63 -1.94
N MET A 158 6.60 4.10 -0.77
CA MET A 158 7.49 3.38 0.13
C MET A 158 6.74 3.06 1.42
N MET A 159 6.97 1.89 2.00
CA MET A 159 6.38 1.45 3.26
C MET A 159 7.33 1.74 4.41
N ILE A 160 6.83 2.32 5.48
CA ILE A 160 7.57 2.44 6.73
C ILE A 160 7.52 1.12 7.49
N VAL A 161 8.68 0.67 7.96
CA VAL A 161 8.83 -0.44 8.91
C VAL A 161 9.72 0.02 10.06
N ARG A 162 9.25 -0.17 11.28
CA ARG A 162 10.07 0.06 12.47
C ARG A 162 10.93 -1.17 12.78
N ALA A 163 12.15 -0.90 13.24
CA ALA A 163 13.08 -1.91 13.71
C ALA A 163 13.73 -1.41 15.00
N GLY A 164 13.15 -1.77 16.15
CA GLY A 164 13.53 -1.18 17.43
C GLY A 164 13.32 0.34 17.44
N ALA A 165 14.38 1.11 17.72
CA ALA A 165 14.33 2.57 17.63
C ALA A 165 14.45 3.11 16.19
N GLY A 166 14.82 2.27 15.23
CA GLY A 166 15.00 2.65 13.82
C GLY A 166 13.68 2.76 13.05
N VAL A 167 13.68 3.64 12.04
CA VAL A 167 12.59 3.81 11.06
C VAL A 167 13.17 3.59 9.68
N LEU A 168 12.64 2.58 8.98
CA LEU A 168 13.13 2.14 7.69
C LEU A 168 12.05 2.39 6.64
N ALA A 169 12.44 2.98 5.52
CA ALA A 169 11.64 2.98 4.30
C ALA A 169 12.02 1.73 3.49
N VAL A 170 11.02 0.88 3.24
CA VAL A 170 11.13 -0.34 2.46
C VAL A 170 10.30 -0.20 1.20
N TYR A 171 10.89 -0.48 0.04
CA TYR A 171 10.22 -0.26 -1.23
C TYR A 171 10.76 -1.17 -2.33
N HIS A 172 9.93 -1.41 -3.33
CA HIS A 172 10.37 -1.97 -4.61
C HIS A 172 10.65 -0.82 -5.58
N THR A 173 11.76 -0.82 -6.32
CA THR A 173 12.18 0.31 -7.17
C THR A 173 11.15 0.67 -8.24
N GLY A 174 10.38 -0.31 -8.72
CA GLY A 174 9.27 -0.09 -9.66
C GLY A 174 9.74 0.30 -11.06
N ASP A 175 11.00 0.02 -11.36
CA ASP A 175 11.68 0.29 -12.63
C ASP A 175 12.42 -0.97 -13.09
N ALA A 176 13.22 -0.84 -14.15
CA ALA A 176 13.96 -1.95 -14.76
C ALA A 176 14.92 -2.68 -13.80
N ARG A 177 15.29 -2.07 -12.66
CA ARG A 177 16.13 -2.74 -11.65
C ARG A 177 15.36 -3.85 -10.95
N ALA A 178 14.04 -3.68 -10.77
CA ALA A 178 13.15 -4.63 -10.09
C ALA A 178 13.70 -5.09 -8.71
N GLU A 179 14.29 -4.16 -7.95
CA GLU A 179 14.93 -4.45 -6.68
C GLU A 179 14.03 -4.12 -5.50
N LEU A 180 14.19 -4.85 -4.40
CA LEU A 180 13.74 -4.38 -3.09
C LEU A 180 14.87 -3.66 -2.38
N ARG A 181 14.54 -2.51 -1.81
CA ARG A 181 15.46 -1.65 -1.11
C ARG A 181 14.95 -1.31 0.28
N ILE A 182 15.91 -1.12 1.17
CA ILE A 182 15.70 -0.66 2.53
C ILE A 182 16.64 0.50 2.80
N ARG A 183 16.13 1.58 3.37
CA ARG A 183 16.89 2.80 3.69
C ARG A 183 16.40 3.36 5.02
N THR A 184 17.29 3.97 5.79
CA THR A 184 16.84 4.86 6.86
C THR A 184 16.31 6.18 6.26
N LEU A 185 15.56 6.97 7.04
CA LEU A 185 15.14 8.30 6.57
C LEU A 185 16.34 9.23 6.28
N PRO A 186 17.39 9.30 7.12
CA PRO A 186 18.60 10.03 6.78
C PRO A 186 19.27 9.55 5.49
N ASP A 187 19.33 8.24 5.24
CA ASP A 187 19.92 7.72 3.99
C ASP A 187 19.10 8.13 2.76
N LEU A 188 17.77 8.26 2.88
CA LEU A 188 16.90 8.77 1.82
C LEU A 188 17.16 10.25 1.55
N GLU A 189 17.28 11.06 2.60
CA GLU A 189 17.57 12.49 2.49
C GLU A 189 18.99 12.77 1.96
N ALA A 190 19.92 11.83 2.17
CA ALA A 190 21.28 11.92 1.65
C ALA A 190 21.41 11.45 0.19
N LEU A 191 20.34 10.98 -0.47
CA LEU A 191 20.40 10.58 -1.88
C LEU A 191 20.74 11.79 -2.78
N PRO A 192 21.55 11.62 -3.83
CA PRO A 192 21.75 12.68 -4.83
C PRO A 192 20.45 13.12 -5.51
N GLU A 193 19.53 12.16 -5.71
CA GLU A 193 18.24 12.39 -6.34
C GLU A 193 17.21 12.99 -5.36
N SER A 194 17.10 14.32 -5.36
CA SER A 194 16.24 15.08 -4.45
C SER A 194 14.75 14.78 -4.57
N GLN A 195 14.29 14.23 -5.70
CA GLN A 195 12.89 13.81 -5.86
C GLN A 195 12.46 12.72 -4.86
N TRP A 196 13.40 12.00 -4.25
CA TRP A 196 13.13 10.94 -3.27
C TRP A 196 13.25 11.39 -1.81
N HIS A 197 13.57 12.67 -1.56
CA HIS A 197 13.71 13.19 -0.20
C HIS A 197 12.34 13.37 0.45
N PRO A 198 12.04 12.76 1.61
CA PRO A 198 10.73 12.83 2.27
C PRO A 198 10.55 14.11 3.12
N VAL A 199 10.91 15.26 2.55
CA VAL A 199 10.89 16.60 3.17
C VAL A 199 9.79 17.47 2.56
N ALA A 200 9.35 18.51 3.29
CA ALA A 200 8.17 19.29 2.90
C ALA A 200 8.39 20.12 1.62
N GLU A 201 9.64 20.52 1.39
CA GLU A 201 10.11 21.35 0.29
C GLU A 201 10.18 20.57 -1.03
N ASN A 202 10.29 19.24 -0.99
CA ASN A 202 10.28 18.41 -2.17
C ASN A 202 8.86 18.36 -2.75
N PRO A 203 8.59 18.95 -3.94
CA PRO A 203 7.24 18.97 -4.52
C PRO A 203 6.77 17.59 -4.98
N VAL A 204 7.70 16.65 -5.20
CA VAL A 204 7.39 15.26 -5.56
C VAL A 204 6.86 14.51 -4.34
N PHE A 205 7.34 14.82 -3.13
CA PHE A 205 6.86 14.20 -1.91
C PHE A 205 5.49 14.74 -1.50
N GLN A 206 4.47 13.88 -1.59
CA GLN A 206 3.09 14.27 -1.29
C GLN A 206 2.78 14.20 0.21
N GLY A 207 3.54 13.39 0.94
CA GLY A 207 3.46 13.28 2.39
C GLY A 207 3.53 11.85 2.89
N VAL A 208 3.25 11.74 4.19
CA VAL A 208 3.07 10.49 4.92
C VAL A 208 1.58 10.18 4.98
N PHE A 209 1.22 8.94 4.69
CA PHE A 209 -0.15 8.45 4.68
C PHE A 209 -0.27 7.22 5.56
N ARG A 210 -1.46 6.98 6.11
CA ARG A 210 -1.79 5.78 6.86
C ARG A 210 -3.04 5.14 6.28
N PRO A 211 -3.00 3.86 5.90
CA PRO A 211 -4.18 3.14 5.46
C PRO A 211 -5.31 3.28 6.47
N GLN A 212 -6.54 3.55 6.00
CA GLN A 212 -7.69 3.84 6.88
C GLN A 212 -7.94 2.74 7.93
N PHE A 213 -7.71 1.47 7.58
CA PHE A 213 -7.91 0.35 8.50
C PHE A 213 -6.91 0.29 9.67
N LEU A 214 -5.80 1.04 9.57
CA LEU A 214 -4.73 1.16 10.58
C LEU A 214 -4.80 2.45 11.39
N ASP A 215 -5.81 3.29 11.15
CA ASP A 215 -5.97 4.58 11.82
C ASP A 215 -6.68 4.46 13.16
#